data_AF-A0A0C9V0M5-F1
#
_entry.id   AF-A0A0C9V0M5-F1
#
_cell.length_a   1.000
_cell.length_b   1.000
_cell.length_c   1.000
_cell.angle_alpha   90.00
_cell.angle_beta   90.00
_cell.angle_gamma   90.00
#
_symmetry.space_group_name_H-M   'P 1'
#
loop_
_entity.id
_entity.type
_entity.pdbx_description
1 polymer ?
#
loop_
_entity_poly.entity_id
_entity_poly.type
_entity_poly.pdbx_seq_one_letter_code
_entity_poly.pdbx_strand_id
1 'polypeptide(L)'
;AIQEGFNNLTETNDPTTCQHMSLTRSTFAGGQRFCSYLWSADTDSRFDVLAQQITAGVSMAASGISSWTLDIGGFAGLNVSTSEGKELFVRWFSFGVFLPYVHCNVTSPSFPPFVNDCPNEIWEYGEDNFVILKKKLFQKLQATGSSILRPLYFDFSSDSFVGNATVTNDPLVTEEYMVGTYMLTLNVILSLKITSQCRSKASSSTSDRGRCIEERRLPSSTV
;
A
#
# COMPACT_ATOMS: atom_id res chain seq x y z
N ALA A 1 -15.04 -4.53 22.15
CA ALA A 1 -14.29 -5.75 22.54
C ALA A 1 -12.79 -5.51 22.72
N ILE A 2 -11.93 -5.57 21.68
CA ILE A 2 -10.46 -5.49 21.89
C ILE A 2 -10.03 -4.14 22.47
N GLN A 3 -10.52 -3.01 21.94
CA GLN A 3 -10.20 -1.69 22.48
C GLN A 3 -10.62 -1.53 23.95
N GLU A 4 -11.82 -1.98 24.31
CA GLU A 4 -12.28 -1.97 25.70
C GLU A 4 -11.34 -2.79 26.60
N GLY A 5 -10.87 -3.93 26.10
CA GLY A 5 -9.85 -4.73 26.76
C GLY A 5 -8.54 -3.95 26.97
N PHE A 6 -8.03 -3.28 25.94
CA PHE A 6 -6.82 -2.45 26.05
C PHE A 6 -6.99 -1.29 27.04
N ASN A 7 -8.11 -0.58 27.00
CA ASN A 7 -8.37 0.52 27.93
C ASN A 7 -8.45 0.02 29.38
N ASN A 8 -9.07 -1.14 29.60
CA ASN A 8 -9.16 -1.75 30.93
C ASN A 8 -7.79 -2.23 31.43
N LEU A 9 -7.00 -2.90 30.58
CA LEU A 9 -5.67 -3.41 30.93
C LEU A 9 -4.66 -2.31 31.27
N THR A 10 -4.76 -1.16 30.59
CA THR A 10 -3.82 -0.05 30.75
C THR A 10 -4.28 0.97 31.78
N GLU A 11 -5.51 0.85 32.28
CA GLU A 11 -6.19 1.87 33.08
C GLU A 11 -6.21 3.26 32.41
N THR A 12 -6.00 3.31 31.09
CA THR A 12 -5.96 4.55 30.32
C THR A 12 -7.22 4.68 29.45
N ASN A 13 -7.83 5.86 29.52
CA ASN A 13 -8.91 6.28 28.61
C ASN A 13 -8.44 7.39 27.67
N ASP A 14 -7.14 7.55 27.48
CA ASP A 14 -6.58 8.56 26.57
C ASP A 14 -6.83 8.15 25.11
N PRO A 15 -7.68 8.87 24.35
CA PRO A 15 -7.95 8.55 22.95
C PRO A 15 -6.82 8.96 22.01
N THR A 16 -5.75 9.58 22.52
CA THR A 16 -4.66 10.14 21.74
C THR A 16 -3.41 9.27 21.70
N THR A 17 -3.35 8.22 22.53
CA THR A 17 -2.21 7.31 22.60
C THR A 17 -2.66 5.85 22.59
N CYS A 18 -1.89 5.00 21.92
CA CYS A 18 -2.13 3.56 21.87
C CYS A 18 -0.90 2.83 22.38
N GLN A 19 -1.03 2.12 23.52
CA GLN A 19 0.04 1.25 24.03
C GLN A 19 0.12 -0.07 23.26
N HIS A 20 -1.03 -0.57 22.82
CA HIS A 20 -1.16 -1.78 22.03
C HIS A 20 -1.99 -1.49 20.79
N MET A 21 -1.73 -2.24 19.72
CA MET A 21 -2.45 -2.16 18.45
C MET A 21 -3.01 -3.53 18.11
N SER A 22 -4.17 -3.54 17.48
CA SER A 22 -4.79 -4.76 16.94
C SER A 22 -4.77 -4.74 15.41
N LEU A 23 -4.45 -5.88 14.81
CA LEU A 23 -4.63 -6.07 13.37
C LEU A 23 -6.06 -6.58 13.12
N THR A 24 -6.78 -5.91 12.23
CA THR A 24 -8.12 -6.32 11.81
C THR A 24 -8.20 -6.53 10.30
N ARG A 25 -9.03 -7.48 9.88
CA ARG A 25 -9.34 -7.76 8.47
C ARG A 25 -10.62 -7.07 8.00
N SER A 26 -11.35 -6.42 8.90
CA SER A 26 -12.58 -5.71 8.58
C SER A 26 -12.83 -4.56 9.54
N THR A 27 -13.52 -3.54 9.04
CA THR A 27 -13.84 -2.33 9.77
C THR A 27 -15.04 -1.63 9.12
N PHE A 28 -15.53 -0.58 9.75
CA PHE A 28 -16.64 0.23 9.24
C PHE A 28 -16.39 1.72 9.47
N ALA A 29 -17.34 2.57 9.07
CA ALA A 29 -17.28 4.01 9.31
C ALA A 29 -16.99 4.32 10.79
N GLY A 30 -15.94 5.10 11.03
CA GLY A 30 -15.47 5.43 12.37
C GLY A 30 -14.55 4.39 12.99
N GLY A 31 -14.13 3.35 12.27
CA GLY A 31 -13.17 2.36 12.76
C GLY A 31 -11.79 2.94 13.09
N GLN A 32 -11.42 4.07 12.49
CA GLN A 32 -10.17 4.78 12.76
C GLN A 32 -10.03 5.30 14.20
N ARG A 33 -11.12 5.29 14.99
CA ARG A 33 -11.10 5.69 16.41
C ARG A 33 -10.43 4.66 17.33
N PHE A 34 -10.24 3.44 16.84
CA PHE A 34 -9.68 2.34 17.63
C PHE A 34 -8.17 2.24 17.40
N CYS A 35 -7.45 1.73 18.40
CA CYS A 35 -6.06 1.30 18.29
C CYS A 35 -5.98 0.01 17.46
N SER A 36 -6.33 0.14 16.19
CA SER A 36 -6.39 -0.92 15.21
C SER A 36 -5.94 -0.41 13.85
N TYR A 37 -5.30 -1.28 13.10
CA TYR A 37 -4.99 -1.04 11.70
C TYR A 37 -5.58 -2.15 10.84
N LEU A 38 -6.09 -1.73 9.69
CA LEU A 38 -6.75 -2.59 8.72
C LEU A 38 -5.71 -3.18 7.78
N TRP A 39 -5.85 -4.46 7.49
CA TRP A 39 -5.09 -5.12 6.43
C TRP A 39 -6.00 -5.59 5.31
N SER A 40 -5.48 -5.59 4.08
CA SER A 40 -6.21 -5.89 2.83
C SER A 40 -6.70 -7.33 2.65
N ALA A 41 -6.39 -8.22 3.58
CA ALA A 41 -6.78 -9.62 3.55
C ALA A 41 -5.98 -10.50 2.55
N ASP A 42 -6.48 -11.74 2.44
CA ASP A 42 -5.93 -12.87 1.70
C ASP A 42 -5.85 -12.57 0.19
N THR A 43 -4.71 -12.08 -0.27
CA THR A 43 -4.44 -11.67 -1.66
C THR A 43 -3.55 -12.66 -2.40
N ASP A 44 -3.79 -12.84 -3.71
CA ASP A 44 -2.88 -13.63 -4.53
C ASP A 44 -1.58 -12.88 -4.82
N SER A 45 -0.49 -13.62 -4.88
CA SER A 45 0.85 -13.10 -5.22
C SER A 45 0.97 -12.91 -6.73
N ARG A 46 0.37 -11.83 -7.26
CA ARG A 46 0.40 -11.47 -8.69
C ARG A 46 0.62 -9.97 -8.89
N PHE A 47 1.14 -9.60 -10.07
CA PHE A 47 1.41 -8.20 -10.44
C PHE A 47 0.14 -7.35 -10.60
N ASP A 48 -0.93 -7.91 -11.15
CA ASP A 48 -2.22 -7.23 -11.28
C ASP A 48 -2.87 -7.00 -9.91
N VAL A 49 -2.68 -7.94 -8.97
CA VAL A 49 -3.16 -7.77 -7.59
C VAL A 49 -2.38 -6.67 -6.87
N LEU A 50 -1.06 -6.55 -7.09
CA LEU A 50 -0.28 -5.42 -6.57
C LEU A 50 -0.88 -4.06 -6.98
N ALA A 51 -1.25 -3.91 -8.26
CA ALA A 51 -1.87 -2.69 -8.77
C ALA A 51 -3.21 -2.40 -8.08
N GLN A 52 -4.04 -3.43 -7.89
CA GLN A 52 -5.31 -3.32 -7.17
C GLN A 52 -5.11 -2.90 -5.70
N GLN A 53 -4.03 -3.35 -5.05
CA GLN A 53 -3.74 -2.97 -3.66
C GLN A 53 -3.46 -1.47 -3.51
N ILE A 54 -2.87 -0.82 -4.51
CA ILE A 54 -2.67 0.64 -4.49
C ILE A 54 -4.03 1.35 -4.46
N THR A 55 -4.93 0.96 -5.36
CA THR A 55 -6.28 1.52 -5.45
C THR A 55 -7.09 1.25 -4.17
N ALA A 56 -6.96 0.05 -3.59
CA ALA A 56 -7.61 -0.31 -2.34
C ALA A 56 -7.13 0.56 -1.17
N GLY A 57 -5.81 0.75 -1.04
CA GLY A 57 -5.21 1.57 0.02
C GLY A 57 -5.64 3.03 -0.03
N VAL A 58 -5.62 3.66 -1.22
CA VAL A 58 -6.06 5.06 -1.37
C VAL A 58 -7.57 5.21 -1.15
N SER A 59 -8.38 4.20 -1.53
CA SER A 59 -9.82 4.20 -1.29
C SER A 59 -10.16 4.11 0.21
N MET A 60 -9.44 3.26 0.95
CA MET A 60 -9.57 3.19 2.41
C MET A 60 -9.15 4.50 3.08
N ALA A 61 -8.03 5.08 2.64
CA ALA A 61 -7.56 6.35 3.16
C ALA A 61 -8.50 7.52 2.84
N ALA A 62 -9.14 7.52 1.67
CA ALA A 62 -10.19 8.46 1.29
C ALA A 62 -11.47 8.28 2.10
N SER A 63 -11.73 7.06 2.59
CA SER A 63 -12.83 6.75 3.50
C SER A 63 -12.55 7.15 4.96
N GLY A 64 -11.44 7.85 5.22
CA GLY A 64 -11.03 8.29 6.57
C GLY A 64 -10.32 7.22 7.39
N ILE A 65 -9.98 6.08 6.79
CA ILE A 65 -9.29 4.97 7.45
C ILE A 65 -7.86 4.91 6.91
N SER A 66 -6.99 5.74 7.52
CA SER A 66 -5.59 5.84 7.10
C SER A 66 -4.67 4.84 7.78
N SER A 67 -5.12 4.15 8.83
CA SER A 67 -4.38 3.04 9.44
C SER A 67 -4.60 1.77 8.61
N TRP A 68 -3.87 1.64 7.51
CA TRP A 68 -4.03 0.56 6.54
C TRP A 68 -2.69 -0.07 6.13
N THR A 69 -2.71 -1.36 5.79
CA THR A 69 -1.57 -2.12 5.27
C THR A 69 -2.03 -3.34 4.42
N LEU A 70 -1.08 -4.14 3.95
CA LEU A 70 -1.24 -5.35 3.13
C LEU A 70 -0.20 -6.41 3.51
N ASP A 71 -0.29 -7.61 2.93
CA ASP A 71 0.73 -8.66 3.08
C ASP A 71 1.83 -8.52 2.05
N ILE A 72 3.00 -7.98 2.39
CA ILE A 72 4.09 -7.83 1.41
C ILE A 72 4.42 -9.16 0.71
N GLY A 73 4.18 -9.21 -0.59
CA GLY A 73 4.36 -10.38 -1.46
C GLY A 73 3.06 -11.09 -1.87
N GLY A 74 1.92 -10.75 -1.25
CA GLY A 74 0.66 -11.48 -1.35
C GLY A 74 0.54 -12.54 -0.26
N PHE A 75 -0.70 -12.84 0.15
CA PHE A 75 -0.99 -13.88 1.13
C PHE A 75 -0.69 -15.28 0.60
N ALA A 76 -1.05 -15.57 -0.66
CA ALA A 76 -0.93 -16.91 -1.25
C ALA A 76 -0.28 -16.90 -2.62
N GLY A 77 0.48 -17.95 -2.94
CA GLY A 77 1.00 -18.21 -4.29
C GLY A 77 2.40 -17.64 -4.59
N LEU A 78 3.06 -16.98 -3.63
CA LEU A 78 4.40 -16.44 -3.84
C LEU A 78 5.43 -17.56 -3.93
N ASN A 79 6.16 -17.61 -5.05
CA ASN A 79 7.27 -18.55 -5.21
C ASN A 79 8.60 -17.81 -5.35
N VAL A 80 9.26 -17.56 -4.22
CA VAL A 80 10.57 -16.87 -4.18
C VAL A 80 11.73 -17.71 -4.75
N SER A 81 11.51 -18.96 -5.16
CA SER A 81 12.52 -19.75 -5.87
C SER A 81 12.62 -19.35 -7.35
N THR A 82 11.59 -18.73 -7.93
CA THR A 82 11.61 -18.26 -9.33
C THR A 82 12.12 -16.82 -9.40
N SER A 83 12.69 -16.43 -10.55
CA SER A 83 13.10 -15.04 -10.78
C SER A 83 11.92 -14.07 -10.76
N GLU A 84 10.77 -14.50 -11.27
CA GLU A 84 9.53 -13.73 -11.28
C GLU A 84 8.98 -13.50 -9.86
N GLY A 85 8.96 -14.53 -9.01
CA GLY A 85 8.50 -14.38 -7.63
C GLY A 85 9.43 -13.51 -6.78
N LYS A 86 10.74 -13.59 -7.00
CA LYS A 86 11.71 -12.65 -6.38
C LYS A 86 11.47 -11.22 -6.83
N GLU A 87 11.24 -11.02 -8.13
CA GLU A 87 10.92 -9.69 -8.67
C GLU A 87 9.64 -9.15 -8.04
N LEU A 88 8.56 -9.93 -8.05
CA LEU A 88 7.28 -9.56 -7.47
C LEU A 88 7.40 -9.17 -6.00
N PHE A 89 8.12 -9.96 -5.20
CA PHE A 89 8.35 -9.66 -3.79
C PHE A 89 9.08 -8.33 -3.59
N VAL A 90 10.14 -8.06 -4.36
CA VAL A 90 10.86 -6.78 -4.30
C VAL A 90 9.95 -5.61 -4.68
N ARG A 91 9.06 -5.78 -5.66
CA ARG A 91 8.06 -4.75 -6.01
C ARG A 91 7.06 -4.51 -4.89
N TRP A 92 6.48 -5.56 -4.31
CA TRP A 92 5.59 -5.43 -3.16
C TRP A 92 6.29 -4.80 -1.96
N PHE A 93 7.54 -5.18 -1.69
CA PHE A 93 8.31 -4.61 -0.60
C PHE A 93 8.55 -3.11 -0.83
N SER A 94 8.89 -2.71 -2.06
CA SER A 94 9.06 -1.30 -2.42
C SER A 94 7.79 -0.47 -2.25
N PHE A 95 6.61 -1.08 -2.42
CA PHE A 95 5.33 -0.44 -2.11
C PHE A 95 5.08 -0.40 -0.60
N GLY A 96 5.30 -1.53 0.08
CA GLY A 96 5.04 -1.72 1.51
C GLY A 96 5.80 -0.78 2.43
N VAL A 97 7.04 -0.41 2.09
CA VAL A 97 7.83 0.58 2.87
C VAL A 97 7.22 1.97 2.90
N PHE A 98 6.30 2.26 1.97
CA PHE A 98 5.60 3.54 1.87
C PHE A 98 4.16 3.47 2.40
N LEU A 99 3.81 2.39 3.10
CA LEU A 99 2.55 2.25 3.82
C LEU A 99 2.69 2.71 5.28
N PRO A 100 1.57 3.10 5.93
CA PRO A 100 1.52 3.48 7.34
C PRO A 100 2.13 2.42 8.27
N TYR A 101 1.93 1.15 7.92
CA TYR A 101 2.53 0.01 8.60
C TYR A 101 3.17 -0.88 7.54
N VAL A 102 4.45 -1.19 7.72
CA VAL A 102 5.12 -2.27 6.99
C VAL A 102 4.62 -3.58 7.58
N HIS A 103 4.24 -4.54 6.74
CA HIS A 103 3.71 -5.82 7.19
C HIS A 103 4.06 -6.92 6.19
N CYS A 104 4.82 -7.92 6.62
CA CYS A 104 5.12 -9.12 5.85
C CYS A 104 4.44 -10.33 6.50
N ASN A 105 3.61 -11.01 5.72
CA ASN A 105 3.00 -12.27 6.11
C ASN A 105 3.28 -13.28 5.01
N VAL A 106 4.41 -13.98 5.12
CA VAL A 106 4.78 -15.00 4.14
C VAL A 106 4.38 -16.36 4.68
N THR A 107 3.31 -16.93 4.14
CA THR A 107 2.96 -18.32 4.42
C THR A 107 3.98 -19.25 3.76
N SER A 108 4.78 -19.94 4.59
CA SER A 108 5.67 -21.00 4.13
C SER A 108 4.87 -22.29 3.90
N PRO A 109 4.94 -22.94 2.71
CA PRO A 109 4.36 -24.26 2.52
C PRO A 109 5.14 -25.37 3.26
N SER A 110 6.27 -25.02 3.87
CA SER A 110 7.16 -25.92 4.60
C SER A 110 6.66 -26.17 6.02
N PHE A 111 6.74 -27.42 6.49
CA PHE A 111 6.60 -27.78 7.90
C PHE A 111 7.98 -28.18 8.46
N PRO A 112 8.46 -27.59 9.57
CA PRO A 112 7.90 -26.42 10.26
C PRO A 112 7.99 -25.18 9.36
N PRO A 113 7.08 -24.20 9.52
CA PRO A 113 7.14 -22.98 8.74
C PRO A 113 8.44 -22.28 9.12
N PHE A 114 9.41 -22.30 8.22
CA PHE A 114 10.46 -21.30 8.23
C PHE A 114 9.74 -19.98 7.94
N VAL A 115 9.30 -19.31 9.01
CA VAL A 115 8.73 -17.98 8.97
C VAL A 115 9.81 -17.12 8.32
N ASN A 116 9.44 -16.34 7.31
CA ASN A 116 10.35 -15.35 6.80
C ASN A 116 10.61 -14.39 7.98
N ASP A 117 11.83 -14.37 8.53
CA ASP A 117 12.29 -13.45 9.59
C ASP A 117 12.39 -12.01 9.06
N CYS A 118 11.45 -11.60 8.20
CA CYS A 118 11.29 -10.19 7.90
C CYS A 118 10.85 -9.53 9.20
N PRO A 119 11.68 -8.64 9.76
CA PRO A 119 11.27 -7.82 10.87
C PRO A 119 10.04 -7.05 10.40
N ASN A 120 8.88 -7.36 10.97
CA ASN A 120 7.60 -6.86 10.50
C ASN A 120 7.41 -5.41 10.88
N GLU A 121 8.21 -4.92 11.81
CA GLU A 121 7.94 -3.68 12.45
C GLU A 121 9.03 -2.65 12.15
N ILE A 122 8.59 -1.44 11.79
CA ILE A 122 9.47 -0.34 11.38
C ILE A 122 10.53 -0.02 12.46
N TRP A 123 10.26 -0.32 13.74
CA TRP A 123 11.19 -0.11 14.85
C TRP A 123 12.34 -1.13 14.91
N GLU A 124 12.24 -2.28 14.25
CA GLU A 124 13.35 -3.25 14.17
C GLU A 124 14.50 -2.76 13.30
N TYR A 125 14.28 -1.70 12.51
CA TYR A 125 15.30 -1.04 11.69
C TYR A 125 16.03 0.11 12.42
N GLY A 126 15.87 0.22 13.74
CA GLY A 126 16.59 1.16 14.60
C GLY A 126 15.85 2.46 14.91
N GLU A 127 16.13 3.02 16.09
CA GLU A 127 15.46 4.21 16.65
C GLU A 127 15.55 5.45 15.74
N ASP A 128 16.64 5.62 15.00
CA ASP A 128 16.84 6.79 14.13
C ASP A 128 15.87 6.81 12.93
N ASN A 129 15.55 5.64 12.37
CA ASN A 129 14.58 5.48 11.28
C ASN A 129 13.14 5.67 11.79
N PHE A 130 12.88 5.28 13.04
CA PHE A 130 11.60 5.35 13.70
C PHE A 130 11.14 6.80 13.98
N VAL A 131 12.06 7.69 14.37
CA VAL A 131 11.74 9.10 14.73
C VAL A 131 11.21 9.89 13.54
N ILE A 132 11.78 9.69 12.35
CA ILE A 132 11.46 10.48 11.15
C ILE A 132 10.10 10.07 10.57
N LEU A 133 9.80 8.78 10.52
CA LEU A 133 8.59 8.25 9.89
C LEU A 133 7.36 8.30 10.81
N LYS A 134 7.52 7.97 12.11
CA LYS A 134 6.37 7.84 13.02
C LYS A 134 5.79 9.16 13.47
N LYS A 135 6.63 10.16 13.79
CA LYS A 135 6.17 11.25 14.66
C LYS A 135 5.28 12.24 13.93
N LYS A 136 5.62 12.71 12.73
CA LYS A 136 4.88 13.82 12.11
C LYS A 136 3.61 13.39 11.37
N LEU A 137 3.62 12.26 10.66
CA LEU A 137 2.48 11.82 9.85
C LEU A 137 1.31 11.35 10.72
N PHE A 138 1.56 10.47 11.69
CA PHE A 138 0.52 9.98 12.60
C PHE A 138 0.00 11.07 13.53
N GLN A 139 0.84 12.00 14.01
CA GLN A 139 0.37 13.15 14.79
C GLN A 139 -0.51 14.07 13.96
N LYS A 140 -0.16 14.33 12.69
CA LYS A 140 -0.98 15.15 11.79
C LYS A 140 -2.30 14.47 11.48
N LEU A 141 -2.28 13.15 11.24
CA LEU A 141 -3.49 12.34 11.09
C LEU A 141 -4.40 12.48 12.32
N GLN A 142 -3.86 12.29 13.53
CA GLN A 142 -4.64 12.42 14.77
C GLN A 142 -5.19 13.83 14.99
N ALA A 143 -4.40 14.86 14.71
CA ALA A 143 -4.78 16.24 14.97
C ALA A 143 -5.79 16.82 13.95
N THR A 144 -5.74 16.36 12.70
CA THR A 144 -6.48 16.99 11.58
C THR A 144 -7.31 16.04 10.74
N GLY A 145 -7.14 14.73 10.89
CA GLY A 145 -7.70 13.74 9.97
C GLY A 145 -6.98 13.66 8.62
N SER A 146 -5.82 14.30 8.45
CA SER A 146 -5.06 14.25 7.20
C SER A 146 -4.55 12.83 6.93
N SER A 147 -5.12 12.15 5.93
CA SER A 147 -4.70 10.80 5.52
C SER A 147 -3.21 10.73 5.16
N ILE A 148 -2.59 9.60 5.49
CA ILE A 148 -1.18 9.28 5.24
C ILE A 148 -1.01 8.86 3.77
N LEU A 149 -1.74 7.85 3.30
CA LEU A 149 -1.90 7.66 1.85
C LEU A 149 -2.94 8.66 1.35
N ARG A 150 -2.63 9.35 0.26
CA ARG A 150 -3.54 10.34 -0.32
C ARG A 150 -3.61 10.11 -1.82
N PRO A 151 -4.81 9.90 -2.39
CA PRO A 151 -4.96 9.90 -3.83
C PRO A 151 -4.62 11.28 -4.39
N LEU A 152 -4.12 11.35 -5.63
CA LEU A 152 -3.63 12.61 -6.19
C LEU A 152 -4.67 13.74 -6.18
N TYR A 153 -5.96 13.42 -6.34
CA TYR A 153 -7.02 14.42 -6.30
C TYR A 153 -7.22 15.09 -4.92
N PHE A 154 -6.59 14.61 -3.84
CA PHE A 154 -6.59 15.30 -2.55
C PHE A 154 -5.69 16.55 -2.56
N ASP A 155 -4.57 16.50 -3.29
CA ASP A 155 -3.55 17.56 -3.30
C ASP A 155 -3.54 18.34 -4.62
N PHE A 156 -3.99 17.72 -5.71
CA PHE A 156 -3.91 18.26 -7.07
C PHE A 156 -5.30 18.40 -7.72
N SER A 157 -6.36 18.62 -6.95
CA SER A 157 -7.73 18.79 -7.46
C SER A 157 -7.91 19.98 -8.43
N SER A 158 -7.02 20.98 -8.36
CA SER A 158 -7.01 22.09 -9.31
C SER A 158 -6.45 21.72 -10.69
N ASP A 159 -5.77 20.59 -10.82
CA ASP A 159 -5.27 20.10 -12.10
C ASP A 159 -6.37 19.35 -12.85
N SER A 160 -6.76 19.91 -14.00
CA SER A 160 -7.76 19.31 -14.88
C SER A 160 -7.39 17.91 -15.38
N PHE A 161 -6.10 17.59 -15.53
CA PHE A 161 -5.65 16.25 -15.90
C PHE A 161 -5.97 15.26 -14.80
N VAL A 162 -5.60 15.56 -13.55
CA VAL A 162 -5.87 14.70 -12.39
C VAL A 162 -7.38 14.49 -12.21
N GLY A 163 -8.18 15.55 -12.33
CA GLY A 163 -9.63 15.46 -12.27
C GLY A 163 -10.22 14.52 -13.33
N ASN A 164 -9.88 14.73 -14.61
CA ASN A 164 -10.41 13.90 -15.70
C ASN A 164 -9.93 12.45 -15.63
N ALA A 165 -8.65 12.24 -15.34
CA ALA A 165 -8.04 10.92 -15.19
C ALA A 165 -8.63 10.13 -14.00
N THR A 166 -8.99 10.81 -12.91
CA THR A 166 -9.68 10.18 -11.77
C THR A 166 -11.06 9.65 -12.18
N VAL A 167 -11.82 10.41 -12.98
CA VAL A 167 -13.16 9.98 -13.45
C VAL A 167 -13.07 8.71 -14.30
N THR A 168 -12.02 8.57 -15.11
CA THR A 168 -11.83 7.41 -15.99
C THR A 168 -11.03 6.28 -15.36
N ASN A 169 -10.63 6.39 -14.09
CA ASN A 169 -9.70 5.48 -13.41
C ASN A 169 -8.40 5.24 -14.20
N ASP A 170 -7.80 6.30 -14.75
CA ASP A 170 -6.55 6.20 -15.49
C ASP A 170 -5.40 5.73 -14.57
N PRO A 171 -4.66 4.65 -14.93
CA PRO A 171 -3.51 4.15 -14.18
C PRO A 171 -2.46 5.21 -13.83
N LEU A 172 -2.29 6.24 -14.68
CA LEU A 172 -1.36 7.35 -14.41
C LEU A 172 -1.76 8.20 -13.20
N VAL A 173 -2.96 8.00 -12.66
CA VAL A 173 -3.46 8.68 -11.46
C VAL A 173 -3.89 7.70 -10.37
N THR A 174 -4.49 6.56 -10.73
CA THR A 174 -5.01 5.59 -9.75
C THR A 174 -3.94 4.67 -9.15
N GLU A 175 -2.79 4.53 -9.81
CA GLU A 175 -1.65 3.72 -9.33
C GLU A 175 -0.54 4.59 -8.70
N GLU A 176 -0.78 5.89 -8.60
CA GLU A 176 0.09 6.88 -7.95
C GLU A 176 -0.58 7.43 -6.69
N TYR A 177 0.20 7.71 -5.66
CA TYR A 177 -0.33 8.33 -4.45
C TYR A 177 0.73 9.17 -3.75
N MET A 178 0.26 10.07 -2.89
CA MET A 178 1.12 10.82 -1.99
C MET A 178 1.22 10.12 -0.63
N VAL A 179 2.42 10.06 -0.07
CA VAL A 179 2.66 9.74 1.34
C VAL A 179 2.85 11.05 2.10
N GLY A 180 1.85 11.40 2.89
CA GLY A 180 1.76 12.72 3.48
C GLY A 180 1.75 13.81 2.41
N THR A 181 2.33 14.96 2.70
CA THR A 181 2.25 16.15 1.82
C THR A 181 3.46 16.35 0.90
N TYR A 182 4.47 15.48 0.98
CA TYR A 182 5.79 15.78 0.37
C TYR A 182 6.33 14.70 -0.54
N MET A 183 5.80 13.48 -0.51
CA MET A 183 6.39 12.36 -1.22
C MET A 183 5.37 11.73 -2.16
N LEU A 184 5.63 11.85 -3.47
CA LEU A 184 4.90 11.15 -4.51
C LEU A 184 5.53 9.77 -4.70
N THR A 185 4.72 8.72 -4.69
CA THR A 185 5.17 7.35 -4.94
C THR A 185 4.72 6.87 -6.31
N LEU A 186 5.66 6.27 -7.03
CA LEU A 186 5.42 5.63 -8.32
C LEU A 186 5.84 4.17 -8.22
N ASN A 187 4.88 3.26 -8.21
CA ASN A 187 5.17 1.83 -8.11
C ASN A 187 5.35 1.23 -9.50
N VAL A 188 6.43 0.47 -9.69
CA VAL A 188 6.63 -0.31 -10.91
C VAL A 188 5.88 -1.62 -10.76
N ILE A 189 4.67 -1.65 -11.29
CA ILE A 189 3.72 -2.78 -11.15
C ILE A 189 3.77 -3.79 -12.31
N LEU A 190 4.55 -3.52 -13.35
CA LEU A 190 4.76 -4.44 -14.47
C LEU A 190 6.07 -5.21 -14.30
N SER A 191 6.08 -6.49 -14.69
CA SER A 191 7.33 -7.27 -14.74
C SER A 191 8.35 -6.61 -15.66
N LEU A 192 9.63 -6.77 -15.34
CA LEU A 192 10.78 -6.31 -16.12
C LEU A 192 10.75 -6.81 -17.57
N LYS A 193 10.16 -7.98 -17.86
CA LYS A 193 9.99 -8.47 -19.24
C LYS A 193 9.08 -7.57 -20.07
N ILE A 194 7.99 -7.09 -19.47
CA ILE A 194 7.03 -6.19 -20.12
C ILE A 194 7.58 -4.76 -20.14
N THR A 195 8.22 -4.34 -19.04
CA THR A 195 8.84 -3.01 -18.92
C THR A 195 9.98 -2.83 -19.93
N SER A 196 10.79 -3.87 -20.19
CA SER A 196 11.85 -3.83 -21.20
C SER A 196 11.31 -3.81 -22.64
N GLN A 197 10.21 -4.53 -22.92
CA GLN A 197 9.49 -4.41 -24.21
C GLN A 197 8.87 -3.03 -24.42
N CYS A 198 8.34 -2.40 -23.37
CA CYS A 198 7.87 -1.02 -23.45
C CYS A 198 9.03 -0.04 -23.67
N ARG A 199 10.16 -0.25 -23.00
CA ARG A 199 11.35 0.61 -23.12
C ARG A 199 11.99 0.53 -24.52
N SER A 200 11.96 -0.64 -25.16
CA SER A 200 12.46 -0.81 -26.53
C SER A 200 11.51 -0.23 -27.59
N LYS A 201 10.19 -0.19 -27.32
CA LYS A 201 9.19 0.47 -28.19
C LYS A 201 9.12 1.99 -27.99
N ALA A 202 9.36 2.50 -26.78
CA ALA A 202 9.31 3.93 -26.50
C ALA A 202 10.48 4.74 -27.11
N SER A 203 11.56 4.08 -27.54
CA SER A 203 12.66 4.69 -28.28
C SER A 203 12.39 4.87 -29.78
N SER A 204 11.29 4.30 -30.32
CA SER A 204 10.87 4.44 -31.71
C SER A 204 9.64 5.35 -31.84
N SER A 205 9.86 6.67 -32.00
CA SER A 205 8.84 7.67 -32.35
C SER A 205 7.75 8.02 -31.30
N THR A 206 7.18 9.22 -31.44
CA THR A 206 6.13 9.79 -30.58
C THR A 206 4.77 9.10 -30.70
N SER A 207 4.51 8.39 -31.81
CA SER A 207 3.30 7.57 -32.03
C SER A 207 3.26 6.33 -31.11
N ASP A 208 4.42 5.72 -30.84
CA ASP A 208 4.50 4.48 -30.06
C ASP A 208 4.45 4.72 -28.54
N ARG A 209 4.68 5.95 -28.08
CA ARG A 209 4.47 6.31 -26.66
C ARG A 209 3.00 6.20 -26.24
N GLY A 210 2.06 6.54 -27.13
CA GLY A 210 0.63 6.36 -26.88
C GLY A 210 0.24 4.87 -26.77
N ARG A 211 0.88 4.02 -27.58
CA ARG A 211 0.65 2.57 -27.59
C ARG A 211 1.23 1.86 -26.36
N CYS A 212 2.32 2.35 -25.79
CA CYS A 212 2.85 1.85 -24.50
C CYS A 212 1.97 2.21 -23.30
N ILE A 213 1.26 3.34 -23.32
CA ILE A 213 0.25 3.68 -22.31
C ILE A 213 -0.99 2.77 -22.48
N GLU A 214 -1.31 2.42 -23.73
CA GLU A 214 -2.35 1.43 -24.05
C GLU A 214 -1.97 0.00 -23.60
N GLU A 215 -0.69 -0.39 -23.68
CA GLU A 215 -0.17 -1.66 -23.13
C GLU A 215 0.00 -1.65 -21.58
N ARG A 216 -0.08 -0.49 -20.91
CA ARG A 216 -0.27 -0.41 -19.44
C ARG A 216 -1.70 -0.76 -19.02
N ARG A 217 -2.67 -0.66 -19.93
CA ARG A 217 -3.99 -1.26 -19.69
C ARG A 217 -3.77 -2.77 -19.76
N LEU A 218 -3.84 -3.45 -18.62
CA LEU A 218 -3.99 -4.90 -18.58
C LEU A 218 -5.05 -5.29 -19.63
N PRO A 219 -4.81 -6.32 -20.45
CA PRO A 219 -5.78 -6.71 -21.47
C PRO A 219 -7.12 -6.91 -20.79
N SER A 220 -8.14 -6.19 -21.26
CA SER A 220 -9.51 -6.38 -20.80
C SER A 220 -9.82 -7.87 -20.95
N SER A 221 -9.89 -8.59 -19.83
CA SER A 221 -10.39 -9.95 -19.84
C SER A 221 -11.84 -9.87 -20.29
N THR A 222 -12.08 -10.25 -21.53
CA THR A 222 -13.42 -10.62 -22.01
C THR A 222 -13.97 -11.70 -21.10
N VAL A 223 -15.06 -11.33 -20.41
CA VAL A 223 -16.04 -12.17 -19.69
C VAL A 223 -15.59 -12.77 -18.36
#